data_AF-A0A5W7P6W0-F1
#
_entry.id   AF-A0A5W7P6W0-F1
#
_cell.length_a   1.000
_cell.length_b   1.000
_cell.length_c   1.000
_cell.angle_alpha   90.00
_cell.angle_beta   90.00
_cell.angle_gamma   90.00
#
_symmetry.space_group_name_H-M   'P 1'
#
loop_
_entity.id
_entity.type
_entity.pdbx_description
1 polymer ?
#
loop_
_entity_poly.entity_id
_entity_poly.type
_entity_poly.pdbx_seq_one_letter_code
_entity_poly.pdbx_strand_id
1 'polypeptide(L)'
;GRHYIPVLEDLRKTIYSDRILSRLADSGNIVIHSSVGYPVAKYKNTGISIGIEPLNPMIRQDLTLGYIVVIRNGKASQEVNGLLNRSLPKAISTFKDHINEYEAAKSKML
;
A
#
# COMPACT_ATOMS: atom_id res chain seq x y z
N GLY A 1 -1.56 -18.37 -11.42
CA GLY A 1 -1.88 -18.47 -9.98
C GLY A 1 -2.97 -17.49 -9.62
N ARG A 2 -4.07 -17.94 -9.01
CA ARG A 2 -5.29 -17.14 -8.73
C ARG A 2 -5.26 -16.38 -7.39
N HIS A 3 -4.18 -16.49 -6.60
CA HIS A 3 -4.12 -16.00 -5.21
C HIS A 3 -3.64 -14.55 -5.03
N TYR A 4 -3.14 -13.88 -6.08
CA TYR A 4 -2.87 -12.43 -6.01
C TYR A 4 -4.16 -11.60 -6.04
N ILE A 5 -5.24 -12.13 -6.63
CA ILE A 5 -6.52 -11.42 -6.78
C ILE A 5 -7.18 -11.17 -5.42
N PRO A 6 -7.31 -12.17 -4.51
CA PRO A 6 -7.87 -11.94 -3.17
C PRO A 6 -7.12 -10.86 -2.38
N VAL A 7 -5.78 -10.91 -2.36
CA VAL A 7 -4.96 -9.96 -1.60
C VAL A 7 -5.02 -8.55 -2.20
N LEU A 8 -5.09 -8.45 -3.54
CA LEU A 8 -5.34 -7.19 -4.22
C LEU A 8 -6.72 -6.62 -3.89
N GLU A 9 -7.74 -7.47 -3.79
CA GLU A 9 -9.08 -7.07 -3.34
C GLU A 9 -9.09 -6.63 -1.88
N ASP A 10 -8.36 -7.30 -0.99
CA ASP A 10 -8.26 -6.90 0.42
C ASP A 10 -7.61 -5.52 0.55
N LEU A 11 -6.53 -5.26 -0.21
CA LEU A 11 -5.92 -3.94 -0.30
C LEU A 11 -6.90 -2.89 -0.82
N ARG A 12 -7.63 -3.18 -1.90
CA ARG A 12 -8.67 -2.30 -2.44
C ARG A 12 -9.75 -2.01 -1.42
N LYS A 13 -10.34 -3.04 -0.81
CA LYS A 13 -11.40 -2.91 0.20
C LYS A 13 -10.94 -2.04 1.36
N THR A 14 -9.72 -2.24 1.85
CA THR A 14 -9.21 -1.46 2.99
C THR A 14 -8.98 0.01 2.62
N ILE A 15 -8.46 0.30 1.42
CA ILE A 15 -8.34 1.67 0.91
C ILE A 15 -9.71 2.33 0.77
N TYR A 16 -10.67 1.66 0.13
CA TYR A 16 -12.01 2.22 -0.13
C TYR A 16 -12.88 2.32 1.13
N SER A 17 -12.52 1.62 2.21
CA SER A 17 -13.20 1.73 3.51
C SER A 17 -12.76 2.95 4.31
N ASP A 18 -11.61 3.56 4.00
CA ASP A 18 -11.19 4.83 4.61
C ASP A 18 -11.71 6.02 3.78
N ARG A 19 -12.41 6.95 4.43
CA ARG A 19 -13.06 8.10 3.78
C ARG A 19 -12.09 9.02 3.02
N ILE A 20 -10.87 9.19 3.52
CA ILE A 20 -9.89 10.09 2.90
C ILE A 20 -9.22 9.36 1.74
N LEU A 21 -8.80 8.11 1.97
CA LEU A 21 -8.09 7.34 0.96
C LEU A 21 -9.00 6.96 -0.23
N SER A 22 -10.29 6.69 0.01
CA SER A 22 -11.25 6.44 -1.07
C SER A 22 -11.37 7.62 -2.03
N ARG A 23 -11.49 8.86 -1.51
CA ARG A 23 -11.52 10.08 -2.33
C ARG A 23 -10.22 10.30 -3.11
N LEU A 24 -9.08 9.96 -2.52
CA LEU A 24 -7.80 10.02 -3.22
C LEU A 24 -7.69 8.96 -4.31
N ALA A 25 -8.24 7.76 -4.10
CA ALA A 25 -8.33 6.73 -5.13
C ALA A 25 -9.28 7.15 -6.28
N ASP A 26 -10.46 7.67 -5.96
CA ASP A 26 -11.45 8.14 -6.95
C ASP A 26 -10.92 9.29 -7.81
N SER A 27 -10.11 10.17 -7.22
CA SER A 27 -9.44 11.27 -7.94
C SER A 27 -8.19 10.83 -8.71
N GLY A 28 -7.84 9.54 -8.67
CA GLY A 28 -6.65 8.99 -9.33
C GLY A 28 -5.32 9.39 -8.68
N ASN A 29 -5.36 9.96 -7.47
CA ASN A 29 -4.17 10.27 -6.68
C ASN A 29 -3.63 9.04 -5.94
N ILE A 30 -4.44 8.02 -5.68
CA ILE A 30 -3.99 6.70 -5.26
C ILE A 30 -4.24 5.71 -6.39
N VAL A 31 -3.18 5.04 -6.84
CA VAL A 31 -3.25 3.99 -7.87
C VAL A 31 -3.02 2.63 -7.23
N ILE A 32 -3.95 1.69 -7.44
CA ILE A 32 -3.89 0.33 -6.90
C ILE A 32 -3.72 -0.66 -8.06
N HIS A 33 -2.59 -1.38 -8.08
CA HIS A 33 -2.25 -2.29 -9.18
C HIS A 33 -1.39 -3.46 -8.70
N SER A 34 -1.20 -4.48 -9.55
CA SER A 34 -0.29 -5.61 -9.28
C SER A 34 0.77 -5.82 -10.38
N SER A 35 1.03 -4.79 -11.20
CA SER A 35 1.92 -4.88 -12.38
C SER A 35 3.36 -5.28 -12.09
N VAL A 36 3.84 -5.17 -10.85
CA VAL A 36 5.21 -5.55 -10.45
C VAL A 36 5.29 -6.98 -9.86
N GLY A 37 4.21 -7.75 -9.96
CA GLY A 37 4.12 -9.13 -9.48
C GLY A 37 3.33 -9.30 -8.19
N TYR A 38 3.06 -8.21 -7.47
CA TYR A 38 2.37 -8.22 -6.18
C TYR A 38 1.46 -6.99 -6.00
N PRO A 39 0.43 -7.03 -5.13
CA PRO A 39 -0.46 -5.90 -4.90
C PRO A 39 0.25 -4.68 -4.31
N VAL A 40 -0.01 -3.50 -4.90
CA VAL A 40 0.55 -2.22 -4.45
C VAL A 40 -0.51 -1.12 -4.54
N ALA A 41 -0.56 -0.26 -3.53
CA ALA A 41 -1.22 1.04 -3.56
C ALA A 41 -0.15 2.14 -3.48
N LYS A 42 -0.19 3.11 -4.40
CA LYS A 42 0.81 4.20 -4.48
C LYS A 42 0.13 5.55 -4.48
N TYR A 43 0.67 6.49 -3.72
CA TYR A 43 0.30 7.90 -3.83
C TYR A 43 1.07 8.53 -5.01
N LYS A 44 0.32 9.01 -6.00
CA LYS A 44 0.81 9.37 -7.32
C LYS A 44 1.93 10.41 -7.26
N ASN A 45 2.93 10.25 -8.12
CA ASN A 45 4.11 11.13 -8.22
C ASN A 45 4.91 11.26 -6.92
N THR A 46 4.78 10.30 -5.99
CA THR A 46 5.59 10.22 -4.77
C THR A 46 6.18 8.83 -4.60
N GLY A 47 7.10 8.68 -3.65
CA GLY A 47 7.57 7.36 -3.19
C GLY A 47 6.69 6.74 -2.10
N ILE A 48 5.53 7.34 -1.78
CA ILE A 48 4.65 6.86 -0.71
C ILE A 48 3.80 5.70 -1.23
N SER A 49 3.90 4.53 -0.60
CA SER A 49 3.20 3.32 -1.05
C SER A 49 2.99 2.27 0.04
N ILE A 50 2.03 1.38 -0.18
CA ILE A 50 1.88 0.11 0.53
C ILE A 50 2.03 -1.01 -0.51
N GLY A 51 2.93 -1.97 -0.25
CA GLY A 51 3.04 -3.22 -1.01
C GLY A 51 2.70 -4.42 -0.13
N ILE A 52 1.98 -5.39 -0.67
CA ILE A 52 1.84 -6.72 -0.05
C ILE A 52 2.76 -7.67 -0.80
N GLU A 53 3.99 -7.77 -0.34
CA GLU A 53 5.10 -8.36 -1.08
C GLU A 53 5.29 -9.83 -0.69
N PRO A 54 5.76 -10.70 -1.59
CA PRO A 54 6.04 -12.08 -1.23
C PRO A 54 7.14 -12.13 -0.17
N LEU A 55 6.98 -13.03 0.80
CA LEU A 55 7.97 -13.24 1.87
C LEU A 55 9.32 -13.67 1.27
N ASN A 56 9.30 -14.44 0.18
CA ASN A 56 10.48 -14.76 -0.60
C ASN A 56 10.61 -13.81 -1.81
N PRO A 57 11.55 -12.84 -1.79
CA PRO A 57 11.69 -11.87 -2.88
C PRO A 57 12.18 -12.49 -4.19
N MET A 58 12.73 -13.70 -4.17
CA MET A 58 13.10 -14.44 -5.38
C MET A 58 11.88 -14.97 -6.14
N ILE A 59 10.70 -15.00 -5.51
CA ILE A 59 9.47 -15.52 -6.10
C ILE A 59 8.40 -14.42 -6.08
N ARG A 60 8.65 -13.37 -6.88
CA ARG A 60 7.90 -12.09 -6.90
C ARG A 60 6.37 -12.19 -7.11
N GLN A 61 5.85 -13.36 -7.44
CA GLN A 61 4.44 -13.61 -7.78
C GLN A 61 3.77 -14.69 -6.92
N ASP A 62 4.51 -15.31 -6.00
CA ASP A 62 3.97 -16.38 -5.15
C ASP A 62 3.74 -15.89 -3.73
N LEU A 63 2.50 -15.49 -3.46
CA LEU A 63 2.05 -15.13 -2.11
C LEU A 63 1.60 -16.36 -1.29
N THR A 64 1.60 -17.57 -1.87
CA THR A 64 1.16 -18.79 -1.16
C THR A 64 2.15 -19.23 -0.09
N LEU A 65 3.43 -18.88 -0.28
CA LEU A 65 4.51 -19.09 0.70
C LEU A 65 4.54 -18.01 1.80
N GLY A 66 3.55 -17.12 1.81
CA GLY A 66 3.46 -16.00 2.73
C GLY A 66 3.82 -14.67 2.09
N TYR A 67 3.46 -13.60 2.80
CA TYR A 67 3.65 -12.23 2.37
C TYR A 67 3.99 -11.34 3.56
N ILE A 68 4.58 -10.19 3.26
CA ILE A 68 4.83 -9.09 4.18
C ILE A 68 4.09 -7.84 3.68
N VAL A 69 3.65 -7.00 4.60
CA VAL A 69 3.12 -5.68 4.24
C VAL A 69 4.24 -4.67 4.41
N VAL A 70 4.59 -3.96 3.34
CA VAL A 70 5.68 -2.97 3.34
C VAL A 70 5.11 -1.60 3.05
N ILE A 71 5.36 -0.64 3.93
CA ILE A 71 4.99 0.76 3.74
C ILE A 71 6.25 1.53 3.38
N ARG A 72 6.12 2.48 2.45
CA ARG A 72 7.22 3.35 2.03
C ARG A 72 6.74 4.79 2.07
N ASN A 73 7.64 5.71 2.39
CA ASN A 73 7.38 7.16 2.36
C ASN A 73 8.26 7.91 1.34
N GLY A 74 8.94 7.16 0.46
CA GLY A 74 9.89 7.68 -0.51
C GLY A 74 11.31 7.91 0.02
N LYS A 75 11.54 7.76 1.32
CA LYS A 75 12.88 7.84 1.96
C LYS A 75 13.25 6.53 2.65
N ALA A 76 12.30 5.93 3.34
CA ALA A 76 12.45 4.69 4.09
C ALA A 76 11.37 3.68 3.71
N SER A 77 11.65 2.41 4.04
CA SER A 77 10.69 1.31 3.95
C SER A 77 10.53 0.70 5.35
N GLN A 78 9.29 0.34 5.70
CA GLN A 78 8.95 -0.30 6.96
C GLN A 78 8.13 -1.56 6.70
N GLU A 79 8.55 -2.67 7.28
CA GLU A 79 7.76 -3.90 7.30
C GLU A 79 6.74 -3.86 8.46
N VAL A 80 5.52 -4.28 8.17
CA VAL A 80 4.47 -4.49 9.16
C VAL A 80 4.22 -5.97 9.31
N ASN A 81 4.82 -6.52 10.36
CA ASN A 81 4.74 -7.95 10.66
C ASN A 81 3.35 -8.37 11.16
N GLY A 82 3.01 -9.63 10.90
CA GLY A 82 1.79 -10.28 11.36
C GLY A 82 0.80 -10.62 10.24
N LEU A 83 -0.30 -11.27 10.63
CA LEU A 83 -1.39 -11.67 9.73
C LEU A 83 -1.98 -10.46 8.99
N LEU A 84 -2.37 -10.63 7.73
CA LEU A 84 -2.86 -9.53 6.87
C LEU A 84 -3.98 -8.72 7.51
N ASN A 85 -4.94 -9.38 8.16
CA ASN A 85 -6.07 -8.72 8.82
C ASN A 85 -5.66 -7.79 9.97
N ARG A 86 -4.42 -7.89 10.47
CA ARG A 86 -3.84 -7.00 11.48
C ARG A 86 -2.82 -6.05 10.89
N SER A 87 -1.96 -6.53 10.00
CA SER A 87 -0.90 -5.73 9.39
C SER A 87 -1.43 -4.71 8.39
N LEU A 88 -2.45 -5.07 7.60
CA LEU A 88 -3.00 -4.18 6.58
C LEU A 88 -3.71 -2.94 7.18
N PRO A 89 -4.59 -3.03 8.18
CA PRO A 89 -5.17 -1.84 8.81
C PRO A 89 -4.12 -0.91 9.43
N LYS A 90 -3.09 -1.48 10.08
CA LYS A 90 -1.98 -0.70 10.63
C LYS A 90 -1.22 0.02 9.52
N ALA A 91 -0.93 -0.68 8.42
CA ALA A 91 -0.24 -0.11 7.28
C ALA A 91 -1.02 1.01 6.59
N ILE A 92 -2.35 0.88 6.52
CA ILE A 92 -3.25 1.88 5.97
C ILE A 92 -3.24 3.16 6.81
N SER A 93 -3.23 3.03 8.15
CA SER A 93 -3.08 4.18 9.04
C SER A 93 -1.76 4.92 8.76
N THR A 94 -0.62 4.21 8.77
CA THR A 94 0.69 4.82 8.54
C THR A 94 0.84 5.40 7.12
N PHE A 95 0.27 4.76 6.11
CA PHE A 95 0.25 5.28 4.75
C PHE A 95 -0.52 6.60 4.65
N LYS A 96 -1.67 6.70 5.33
CA LYS A 96 -2.44 7.94 5.42
C LYS A 96 -1.63 9.03 6.14
N ASP A 97 -0.92 8.68 7.21
CA ASP A 97 -0.06 9.63 7.92
C ASP A 97 1.04 10.18 7.02
N HIS A 98 1.72 9.33 6.24
CA HIS A 98 2.72 9.79 5.27
C HIS A 98 2.15 10.67 4.16
N ILE A 99 0.93 10.40 3.67
CA ILE A 99 0.26 11.28 2.71
C ILE A 99 -0.02 12.66 3.34
N ASN A 100 -0.55 12.67 4.57
CA ASN A 100 -0.84 13.91 5.29
C ASN A 100 0.42 14.73 5.56
N GLU A 101 1.51 14.08 5.98
CA GLU A 101 2.82 14.71 6.18
C GLU A 101 3.35 15.33 4.89
N TYR A 102 3.24 14.62 3.77
CA TYR A 102 3.68 15.10 2.46
C TYR A 102 2.86 16.32 1.99
N GLU A 103 1.54 16.27 2.07
CA GLU A 103 0.69 17.40 1.66
C GLU A 103 0.87 18.63 2.57
N ALA A 104 1.07 18.42 3.88
CA ALA A 104 1.38 19.49 4.81
C ALA A 104 2.74 20.14 4.52
N ALA A 105 3.75 19.35 4.16
CA ALA A 105 5.07 19.86 3.77
C ALA A 105 5.00 20.63 2.44
N LYS A 106 4.32 20.07 1.43
CA LYS A 106 4.11 20.71 0.13
C LYS A 106 3.40 22.06 0.25
N SER A 107 2.39 22.16 1.11
CA SER A 107 1.64 23.41 1.33
C SER A 107 2.47 24.53 1.96
N LYS A 108 3.60 24.22 2.61
CA LYS A 108 4.53 25.22 3.19
C LYS A 108 5.60 25.69 2.20
N MET A 109 5.71 25.04 1.04
CA MET A 109 6.67 25.38 -0.02
C MET A 109 6.04 26.25 -1.12
N LEU A 110 4.73 26.48 -1.04
CA LEU A 110 3.94 27.39 -1.88
C LEU A 110 3.72 28.71 -1.15
#